data_AF-A0A0B4BHI9-F1
#
_entry.id   AF-A0A0B4BHI9-F1
#
_cell.length_a   1.000
_cell.length_b   1.000
_cell.length_c   1.000
_cell.angle_alpha   90.00
_cell.angle_beta   90.00
_cell.angle_gamma   90.00
#
_symmetry.space_group_name_H-M   'P 1'
#
loop_
_entity.id
_entity.type
_entity.pdbx_description
1 polymer ?
#
loop_
_entity_poly.entity_id
_entity_poly.type
_entity_poly.pdbx_seq_one_letter_code
_entity_poly.pdbx_strand_id
1 'polypeptide(L)'
;MAKLCPGAAAPGYLSVFGVVHMADSVKWILSSGDVTVEITAVLNGSGDVEFEYKLVSGIADLNGFYVDIGNDGGGISKLGRGNNMKGRDSDGDALDGFDVAEKIGTAGGNDDDTTEGTLTYSLAELGISSLEELADAEIGIRATSVGEYREDSLKLAGTGEFCPDEDPDGDDFPEWGQDISNITFVFNQSEGDTSGDGFYTVKVNVPGELGDDPDEYIEDLLEDLIAFDPNLEPDADLEGIVLKGGMETTEFFAYGSHNMNGEDPDPLPVGIGFSLPGDHGNVVPVNEIDVDLDLSISGDDFLFS
;
A
#
# COMPACT_ATOMS: atom_id res chain seq x y z
N MET A 1 11.37 -14.86 13.68
CA MET A 1 10.09 -14.22 14.09
C MET A 1 10.31 -12.77 13.78
N ALA A 2 9.86 -12.35 12.60
CA ALA A 2 10.02 -10.98 12.12
C ALA A 2 9.30 -10.00 13.08
N LYS A 3 9.83 -8.78 13.20
CA LYS A 3 9.11 -7.67 13.82
C LYS A 3 8.10 -7.14 12.80
N LEU A 4 6.92 -6.75 13.27
CA LEU A 4 5.81 -6.23 12.46
C LEU A 4 5.67 -4.72 12.69
N CYS A 5 5.56 -3.97 11.59
CA CYS A 5 5.48 -2.52 11.61
C CYS A 5 4.25 -2.01 12.38
N PRO A 6 4.39 -1.02 13.28
CA PRO A 6 3.24 -0.29 13.79
C PRO A 6 2.73 0.66 12.70
N GLY A 7 1.46 0.51 12.30
CA GLY A 7 0.78 1.20 11.21
C GLY A 7 1.29 2.61 10.92
N ALA A 8 1.99 2.74 9.79
CA ALA A 8 2.42 4.00 9.21
C ALA A 8 2.59 3.83 7.69
N ALA A 9 1.95 4.73 6.93
CA ALA A 9 1.92 4.73 5.48
C ALA A 9 3.32 4.62 4.84
N ALA A 10 3.56 3.56 4.08
CA ALA A 10 4.74 3.38 3.24
C ALA A 10 4.47 3.89 1.81
N PRO A 11 5.48 4.43 1.10
CA PRO A 11 5.38 4.80 -0.31
C PRO A 11 5.65 3.56 -1.16
N GLY A 12 4.60 3.02 -1.76
CA GLY A 12 4.68 1.81 -2.59
C GLY A 12 3.28 1.39 -3.02
N TYR A 13 2.54 2.33 -3.59
CA TYR A 13 1.12 2.12 -3.91
C TYR A 13 0.99 1.37 -5.23
N LEU A 14 0.58 0.10 -5.17
CA LEU A 14 -0.28 -0.44 -6.22
C LEU A 14 -1.70 -0.05 -5.83
N SER A 15 -2.16 1.11 -6.31
CA SER A 15 -3.59 1.44 -6.24
C SER A 15 -4.29 0.51 -7.21
N VAL A 16 -5.00 -0.47 -6.66
CA VAL A 16 -6.03 -1.20 -7.37
C VAL A 16 -7.32 -0.76 -6.68
N PHE A 17 -8.06 0.12 -7.35
CA PHE A 17 -9.43 0.52 -6.98
C PHE A 17 -9.63 1.23 -5.63
N GLY A 18 -8.70 2.08 -5.19
CA GLY A 18 -8.84 2.84 -3.93
C GLY A 18 -8.60 2.01 -2.66
N VAL A 19 -8.42 0.69 -2.80
CA VAL A 19 -7.74 -0.12 -1.80
C VAL A 19 -6.25 0.18 -1.92
N VAL A 20 -5.70 0.82 -0.89
CA VAL A 20 -4.25 0.78 -0.70
C VAL A 20 -3.94 -0.63 -0.20
N HIS A 21 -3.76 -1.57 -1.13
CA HIS A 21 -2.99 -2.76 -0.80
C HIS A 21 -1.60 -2.25 -0.44
N MET A 22 -1.22 -2.38 0.82
CA MET A 22 0.14 -2.15 1.25
C MET A 22 0.92 -3.37 0.79
N ALA A 23 1.18 -3.48 -0.52
CA ALA A 23 1.93 -4.59 -1.08
C ALA A 23 3.08 -4.95 -0.14
N ASP A 24 3.16 -6.24 0.25
CA ASP A 24 4.15 -6.77 1.19
C ASP A 24 5.44 -5.98 1.07
N SER A 25 5.89 -5.39 2.18
CA SER A 25 7.07 -4.52 2.17
C SER A 25 8.01 -4.83 3.31
N VAL A 26 9.27 -4.44 3.14
CA VAL A 26 10.23 -4.38 4.25
C VAL A 26 10.73 -2.97 4.38
N LYS A 27 10.71 -2.43 5.59
CA LYS A 27 11.06 -1.05 5.88
C LYS A 27 12.29 -0.96 6.79
N TRP A 28 13.17 -0.01 6.48
CA TRP A 28 14.28 0.40 7.33
C TRP A 28 14.20 1.91 7.57
N ILE A 29 14.36 2.32 8.83
CA ILE A 29 14.50 3.72 9.21
C ILE A 29 15.86 3.88 9.88
N LEU A 30 16.82 4.41 9.13
CA LEU A 30 18.19 4.56 9.60
C LEU A 30 18.43 6.02 10.02
N SER A 31 18.81 6.25 11.27
CA SER A 31 18.95 7.61 11.81
C SER A 31 20.24 7.83 12.58
N SER A 32 20.85 9.00 12.41
CA SER A 32 21.91 9.48 13.29
C SER A 32 22.00 11.00 13.28
N GLY A 33 21.99 11.61 14.47
CA GLY A 33 21.89 13.06 14.60
C GLY A 33 20.59 13.56 13.96
N ASP A 34 20.71 14.55 13.07
CA ASP A 34 19.57 15.14 12.36
C ASP A 34 19.25 14.43 11.02
N VAL A 35 20.04 13.43 10.64
CA VAL A 35 19.89 12.69 9.37
C VAL A 35 19.05 11.44 9.57
N THR A 36 18.00 11.30 8.77
CA THR A 36 17.18 10.08 8.69
C THR A 36 16.99 9.68 7.24
N VAL A 37 17.28 8.41 6.95
CA VAL A 37 17.04 7.77 5.66
C VAL A 37 16.01 6.67 5.85
N GLU A 38 14.96 6.73 5.04
CA GLU A 38 13.96 5.68 4.92
C GLU A 38 14.33 4.81 3.71
N ILE A 39 14.25 3.48 3.87
CA ILE A 39 14.38 2.52 2.80
C ILE A 39 13.15 1.62 2.84
N THR A 40 12.53 1.39 1.69
CA THR A 40 11.41 0.46 1.53
C THR A 40 11.77 -0.51 0.43
N ALA A 41 11.56 -1.81 0.66
CA ALA A 41 11.67 -2.84 -0.35
C ALA A 41 10.28 -3.41 -0.66
N VAL A 42 9.94 -3.53 -1.94
CA VAL A 42 8.70 -4.16 -2.45
C VAL A 42 9.02 -5.10 -3.61
N LEU A 43 8.11 -6.03 -3.94
CA LEU A 43 8.18 -6.76 -5.20
C LEU A 43 7.51 -5.96 -6.32
N ASN A 44 8.21 -5.75 -7.43
CA ASN A 44 7.61 -5.14 -8.61
C ASN A 44 6.79 -6.16 -9.43
N GLY A 45 6.09 -5.71 -10.47
CA GLY A 45 5.27 -6.58 -11.32
C GLY A 45 6.04 -7.66 -12.11
N SER A 46 7.38 -7.66 -12.08
CA SER A 46 8.23 -8.73 -12.63
C SER A 46 8.71 -9.74 -11.58
N GLY A 47 8.39 -9.52 -10.29
CA GLY A 47 8.85 -10.33 -9.16
C GLY A 47 10.28 -10.02 -8.72
N ASP A 48 10.85 -8.88 -9.14
CA ASP A 48 12.14 -8.39 -8.64
C ASP A 48 11.91 -7.48 -7.42
N VAL A 49 12.87 -7.49 -6.49
CA VAL A 49 12.88 -6.62 -5.31
C VAL A 49 13.34 -5.23 -5.72
N GLU A 50 12.51 -4.24 -5.43
CA GLU A 50 12.78 -2.83 -5.64
C GLU A 50 13.01 -2.14 -4.29
N PHE A 51 14.24 -1.69 -4.04
CA PHE A 51 14.61 -0.87 -2.90
C PHE A 51 14.50 0.61 -3.27
N GLU A 52 13.51 1.30 -2.72
CA GLU A 52 13.46 2.76 -2.72
C GLU A 52 14.18 3.29 -1.47
N TYR A 53 15.10 4.24 -1.64
CA TYR A 53 15.74 4.93 -0.52
C TYR A 53 15.50 6.43 -0.61
N LYS A 54 15.31 7.08 0.54
CA LYS A 54 15.01 8.50 0.62
C LYS A 54 15.53 9.16 1.89
N LEU A 55 16.21 10.29 1.73
CA LEU A 55 16.56 11.21 2.82
C LEU A 55 15.30 11.97 3.26
N VAL A 56 14.74 11.59 4.40
CA VAL A 56 13.49 12.18 4.93
C VAL A 56 13.76 13.27 5.96
N SER A 57 14.98 13.34 6.52
CA SER A 57 15.41 14.41 7.41
C SER A 57 16.90 14.70 7.29
N GLY A 58 17.30 15.95 7.52
CA GLY A 58 18.68 16.41 7.57
C GLY A 58 19.24 16.86 6.23
N ILE A 59 20.56 17.09 6.19
CA ILE A 59 21.32 17.43 4.99
C ILE A 59 22.41 16.38 4.85
N ALA A 60 22.37 15.63 3.76
CA ALA A 60 23.33 14.57 3.47
C ALA A 60 23.36 14.26 1.97
N ASP A 61 24.52 13.80 1.50
CA ASP A 61 24.69 13.21 0.17
C ASP A 61 24.88 11.69 0.31
N LEU A 62 23.93 10.91 -0.22
CA LEU A 62 23.87 9.46 -0.12
C LEU A 62 24.76 8.82 -1.20
N ASN A 63 25.74 8.04 -0.79
CA ASN A 63 26.85 7.66 -1.66
C ASN A 63 26.95 6.17 -1.94
N GLY A 64 26.56 5.34 -0.98
CA GLY A 64 26.60 3.88 -1.12
C GLY A 64 25.44 3.22 -0.40
N PHE A 65 24.91 2.20 -1.05
CA PHE A 65 23.88 1.31 -0.55
C PHE A 65 24.51 -0.07 -0.35
N TYR A 66 24.24 -0.71 0.77
CA TYR A 66 24.82 -1.98 1.17
C TYR A 66 23.73 -2.87 1.78
N VAL A 67 23.74 -4.16 1.48
CA VAL A 67 22.78 -5.14 1.98
C VAL A 67 23.53 -6.36 2.51
N ASP A 68 23.24 -6.75 3.74
CA ASP A 68 23.74 -7.96 4.39
C ASP A 68 22.57 -8.90 4.64
N ILE A 69 22.44 -9.94 3.84
CA ILE A 69 21.28 -10.82 3.81
C ILE A 69 21.37 -11.80 4.97
N GLY A 70 20.34 -11.84 5.81
CA GLY A 70 20.34 -12.67 7.02
C GLY A 70 21.28 -12.16 8.13
N ASN A 71 21.88 -10.97 7.95
CA ASN A 71 22.74 -10.31 8.93
C ASN A 71 23.86 -11.24 9.46
N ASP A 72 24.54 -11.93 8.54
CA ASP A 72 25.61 -12.89 8.83
C ASP A 72 27.02 -12.36 8.51
N GLY A 73 27.10 -11.12 8.03
CA GLY A 73 28.30 -10.39 7.65
C GLY A 73 28.87 -10.89 6.33
N GLY A 74 28.85 -10.05 5.29
CA GLY A 74 29.42 -10.44 3.99
C GLY A 74 30.88 -10.03 3.69
N GLY A 75 31.31 -10.34 2.45
CA GLY A 75 32.66 -10.05 1.97
C GLY A 75 32.92 -8.58 1.60
N ILE A 76 31.86 -7.77 1.50
CA ILE A 76 31.92 -6.38 1.05
C ILE A 76 31.94 -5.44 2.24
N SER A 77 32.86 -4.47 2.23
CA SER A 77 32.91 -3.40 3.25
C SER A 77 33.28 -2.04 2.68
N LYS A 78 33.42 -1.95 1.34
CA LYS A 78 33.77 -0.72 0.63
C LYS A 78 33.48 -0.82 -0.87
N LEU A 79 33.08 0.32 -1.43
CA LEU A 79 32.94 0.56 -2.87
C LEU A 79 34.03 1.48 -3.43
N GLY A 80 34.91 2.00 -2.57
CA GLY A 80 36.06 2.84 -2.96
C GLY A 80 35.80 4.34 -2.79
N ARG A 81 36.85 5.17 -2.97
CA ARG A 81 36.81 6.65 -2.84
C ARG A 81 36.12 7.18 -1.57
N GLY A 82 36.33 6.54 -0.41
CA GLY A 82 35.72 6.95 0.86
C GLY A 82 34.32 6.39 1.09
N ASN A 83 33.72 5.73 0.08
CA ASN A 83 32.53 4.93 0.24
C ASN A 83 32.90 3.57 0.87
N ASN A 84 32.80 3.51 2.20
CA ASN A 84 33.14 2.34 3.00
C ASN A 84 32.21 2.23 4.20
N MET A 85 31.86 1.00 4.54
CA MET A 85 31.04 0.63 5.70
C MET A 85 31.85 -0.25 6.66
N LYS A 86 33.16 -0.03 6.78
CA LYS A 86 34.00 -0.79 7.72
C LYS A 86 33.94 -0.19 9.13
N GLY A 87 33.88 -1.03 10.16
CA GLY A 87 34.16 -0.63 11.53
C GLY A 87 32.91 -0.58 12.39
N ARG A 88 32.45 0.62 12.71
CA ARG A 88 31.18 0.82 13.40
C ARG A 88 30.32 1.80 12.62
N ASP A 89 29.02 1.64 12.74
CA ASP A 89 28.07 2.62 12.27
C ASP A 89 27.99 3.82 13.24
N SER A 90 26.99 4.67 13.06
CA SER A 90 26.93 5.95 13.78
C SER A 90 26.32 5.86 15.18
N ASP A 91 25.62 4.77 15.52
CA ASP A 91 25.15 4.52 16.90
C ASP A 91 26.11 3.60 17.68
N GLY A 92 27.02 2.93 16.98
CA GLY A 92 28.16 2.24 17.54
C GLY A 92 28.12 0.73 17.34
N ASP A 93 27.18 0.19 16.58
CA ASP A 93 27.13 -1.22 16.21
C ASP A 93 28.25 -1.59 15.24
N ALA A 94 28.67 -2.85 15.30
CA ALA A 94 29.82 -3.32 14.54
C ALA A 94 29.38 -3.70 13.12
N LEU A 95 30.04 -3.12 12.12
CA LEU A 95 29.83 -3.45 10.72
C LEU A 95 30.84 -4.51 10.31
N ASP A 96 30.37 -5.76 10.20
CA ASP A 96 31.19 -6.94 9.94
C ASP A 96 31.20 -7.39 8.48
N GLY A 97 30.28 -6.91 7.65
CA GLY A 97 30.29 -7.17 6.21
C GLY A 97 28.95 -6.91 5.53
N PHE A 98 28.92 -7.02 4.20
CA PHE A 98 27.71 -6.96 3.38
C PHE A 98 27.87 -7.90 2.18
N ASP A 99 26.77 -8.44 1.68
CA ASP A 99 26.73 -9.36 0.54
C ASP A 99 26.62 -8.62 -0.79
N VAL A 100 25.82 -7.55 -0.79
CA VAL A 100 25.55 -6.72 -1.97
C VAL A 100 25.87 -5.27 -1.64
N ALA A 101 26.42 -4.55 -2.61
CA ALA A 101 26.63 -3.13 -2.45
C ALA A 101 26.67 -2.41 -3.80
N GLU A 102 26.07 -1.22 -3.83
CA GLU A 102 26.00 -0.39 -5.02
C GLU A 102 26.33 1.07 -4.71
N LYS A 103 26.99 1.71 -5.68
CA LYS A 103 27.34 3.13 -5.58
C LYS A 103 26.17 3.95 -6.12
N ILE A 104 25.45 4.62 -5.23
CA ILE A 104 24.28 5.44 -5.55
C ILE A 104 24.59 6.94 -5.78
N GLY A 105 25.71 7.44 -5.26
CA GLY A 105 26.14 8.84 -5.39
C GLY A 105 27.67 8.99 -5.43
N THR A 106 28.22 10.19 -5.60
CA THR A 106 29.68 10.40 -5.71
C THR A 106 30.33 11.11 -4.53
N ALA A 107 31.10 10.34 -3.75
CA ALA A 107 31.78 10.89 -2.59
C ALA A 107 32.87 11.92 -2.98
N GLY A 108 32.77 13.12 -2.41
CA GLY A 108 33.77 14.19 -2.54
C GLY A 108 33.80 14.90 -3.89
N GLY A 109 32.69 14.85 -4.65
CA GLY A 109 32.46 15.63 -5.86
C GLY A 109 31.91 17.03 -5.59
N ASN A 110 31.80 17.83 -6.65
CA ASN A 110 30.98 19.05 -6.66
C ASN A 110 29.81 18.81 -7.62
N ASP A 111 29.04 17.79 -7.28
CA ASP A 111 27.78 17.38 -7.87
C ASP A 111 26.62 17.67 -6.93
N ASP A 112 25.40 17.54 -7.45
CA ASP A 112 24.19 17.68 -6.66
C ASP A 112 24.05 16.49 -5.69
N ASP A 113 23.43 16.73 -4.55
CA ASP A 113 23.25 15.71 -3.52
C ASP A 113 22.36 14.58 -4.04
N THR A 114 22.81 13.35 -3.84
CA THR A 114 21.94 12.19 -4.01
C THR A 114 21.12 12.05 -2.74
N THR A 115 19.81 12.32 -2.82
CA THR A 115 18.91 12.26 -1.66
C THR A 115 17.89 11.13 -1.74
N GLU A 116 17.65 10.58 -2.92
CA GLU A 116 16.70 9.49 -3.14
C GLU A 116 17.07 8.68 -4.38
N GLY A 117 16.42 7.53 -4.55
CA GLY A 117 16.53 6.71 -5.74
C GLY A 117 16.06 5.28 -5.50
N THR A 118 16.24 4.46 -6.53
CA THR A 118 15.71 3.10 -6.58
C THR A 118 16.78 2.15 -7.07
N LEU A 119 16.89 0.98 -6.42
CA LEU A 119 17.74 -0.14 -6.84
C LEU A 119 16.88 -1.38 -7.03
N THR A 120 17.17 -2.18 -8.06
CA THR A 120 16.40 -3.38 -8.38
C THR A 120 17.30 -4.60 -8.39
N TYR A 121 16.87 -5.66 -7.70
CA TYR A 121 17.55 -6.95 -7.64
C TYR A 121 16.54 -8.08 -7.77
N SER A 122 16.88 -9.14 -8.50
CA SER A 122 16.08 -10.35 -8.44
C SER A 122 16.23 -11.05 -7.08
N LEU A 123 15.19 -11.77 -6.64
CA LEU A 123 15.26 -12.62 -5.43
C LEU A 123 16.47 -13.57 -5.47
N ALA A 124 16.79 -14.09 -6.66
CA ALA A 124 17.93 -14.99 -6.87
C ALA A 124 19.30 -14.30 -6.71
N GLU A 125 19.42 -13.01 -7.05
CA GLU A 125 20.65 -12.24 -6.81
C GLU A 125 20.88 -11.97 -5.32
N LEU A 126 19.79 -11.75 -4.58
CA LEU A 126 19.81 -11.58 -3.13
C LEU A 126 19.92 -12.93 -2.38
N GLY A 127 19.66 -14.05 -3.05
CA GLY A 127 19.72 -15.38 -2.43
C GLY A 127 18.57 -15.68 -1.47
N ILE A 128 17.46 -14.94 -1.57
CA ILE A 128 16.24 -15.08 -0.77
C ILE A 128 15.12 -15.74 -1.58
N SER A 129 14.11 -16.30 -0.91
CA SER A 129 12.95 -16.91 -1.55
C SER A 129 11.66 -16.11 -1.42
N SER A 130 11.60 -15.16 -0.48
CA SER A 130 10.50 -14.22 -0.28
C SER A 130 11.01 -12.88 0.24
N LEU A 131 10.17 -11.84 0.16
CA LEU A 131 10.49 -10.51 0.67
C LEU A 131 10.64 -10.50 2.20
N GLU A 132 9.86 -11.29 2.93
CA GLU A 132 9.93 -11.42 4.40
C GLU A 132 11.35 -11.73 4.91
N GLU A 133 12.15 -12.48 4.14
CA GLU A 133 13.53 -12.81 4.51
C GLU A 133 14.44 -11.57 4.62
N LEU A 134 14.07 -10.44 4.01
CA LEU A 134 14.80 -9.18 4.16
C LEU A 134 14.57 -8.50 5.51
N ALA A 135 13.56 -8.89 6.30
CA ALA A 135 13.34 -8.29 7.62
C ALA A 135 14.55 -8.47 8.56
N ASP A 136 15.22 -9.62 8.44
CA ASP A 136 16.42 -9.92 9.21
C ASP A 136 17.70 -9.36 8.54
N ALA A 137 17.62 -8.78 7.34
CA ALA A 137 18.77 -8.21 6.64
C ALA A 137 19.18 -6.84 7.21
N GLU A 138 20.49 -6.60 7.27
CA GLU A 138 21.04 -5.29 7.62
C GLU A 138 21.23 -4.44 6.34
N ILE A 139 20.62 -3.25 6.32
CA ILE A 139 20.86 -2.26 5.26
C ILE A 139 21.84 -1.22 5.77
N GLY A 140 22.87 -0.95 4.97
CA GLY A 140 23.86 0.07 5.21
C GLY A 140 23.78 1.22 4.21
N ILE A 141 23.72 2.45 4.71
CA ILE A 141 23.83 3.68 3.91
C ILE A 141 25.09 4.44 4.29
N ARG A 142 25.92 4.72 3.28
CA ARG A 142 27.05 5.64 3.43
C ARG A 142 26.64 7.04 2.99
N ALA A 143 26.63 7.98 3.94
CA ALA A 143 26.37 9.40 3.68
C ALA A 143 27.65 10.24 3.85
N THR A 144 27.81 11.26 3.00
CA THR A 144 28.87 12.27 3.12
C THR A 144 28.27 13.67 3.00
N SER A 145 29.10 14.71 3.15
CA SER A 145 28.66 16.12 3.10
C SER A 145 27.51 16.41 4.08
N VAL A 146 27.59 15.84 5.28
CA VAL A 146 26.51 15.87 6.26
C VAL A 146 26.48 17.19 7.04
N GLY A 147 25.28 17.69 7.31
CA GLY A 147 25.02 18.85 8.17
C GLY A 147 25.16 20.21 7.45
N GLU A 148 24.82 21.28 8.15
CA GLU A 148 24.79 22.66 7.63
C GLU A 148 26.12 23.06 6.94
N TYR A 149 27.24 22.64 7.53
CA TYR A 149 28.58 22.96 7.04
C TYR A 149 29.16 21.92 6.09
N ARG A 150 28.48 20.77 5.91
CA ARG A 150 28.84 19.72 4.96
C ARG A 150 30.24 19.11 5.17
N GLU A 151 30.74 19.13 6.40
CA GLU A 151 32.08 18.63 6.75
C GLU A 151 32.07 17.17 7.25
N ASP A 152 30.89 16.66 7.62
CA ASP A 152 30.75 15.37 8.28
C ASP A 152 30.40 14.23 7.31
N SER A 153 30.49 13.01 7.82
CA SER A 153 30.08 11.81 7.10
C SER A 153 29.54 10.77 8.06
N LEU A 154 28.51 10.04 7.65
CA LEU A 154 27.81 9.07 8.49
C LEU A 154 27.83 7.68 7.86
N LYS A 155 27.75 6.67 8.71
CA LYS A 155 27.49 5.28 8.34
C LYS A 155 26.22 4.92 9.07
N LEU A 156 25.15 4.75 8.35
CA LEU A 156 23.87 4.37 8.91
C LEU A 156 23.71 2.88 8.61
N ALA A 157 23.36 2.08 9.60
CA ALA A 157 23.05 0.68 9.42
C ALA A 157 21.92 0.27 10.34
N GLY A 158 21.22 -0.80 10.00
CA GLY A 158 20.14 -1.32 10.81
C GLY A 158 19.38 -2.43 10.11
N THR A 159 18.65 -3.21 10.90
CA THR A 159 17.77 -4.29 10.40
C THR A 159 16.41 -3.77 10.00
N GLY A 160 15.72 -4.52 9.16
CA GLY A 160 14.42 -4.15 8.63
C GLY A 160 13.26 -4.58 9.52
N GLU A 161 12.07 -4.24 9.07
CA GLU A 161 10.81 -4.70 9.62
C GLU A 161 9.93 -5.14 8.45
N PHE A 162 9.42 -6.36 8.50
CA PHE A 162 8.45 -6.82 7.50
C PHE A 162 7.11 -6.20 7.84
N CYS A 163 6.58 -5.43 6.91
CA CYS A 163 5.22 -4.97 6.94
C CYS A 163 4.47 -5.87 5.94
N PRO A 164 3.83 -6.96 6.39
CA PRO A 164 2.95 -7.70 5.49
C PRO A 164 1.91 -6.73 4.93
N ASP A 165 1.40 -7.04 3.74
CA ASP A 165 0.12 -6.52 3.32
C ASP A 165 -0.87 -6.95 4.40
N GLU A 166 -1.24 -5.99 5.25
CA GLU A 166 -2.48 -6.13 5.98
C GLU A 166 -3.54 -5.90 4.90
N ASP A 167 -3.87 -6.96 4.16
CA ASP A 167 -5.29 -7.18 3.86
C ASP A 167 -6.00 -6.88 5.19
N PRO A 168 -7.03 -6.04 5.24
CA PRO A 168 -7.85 -5.95 6.44
C PRO A 168 -8.34 -7.37 6.73
N ASP A 169 -7.60 -8.08 7.60
CA ASP A 169 -7.75 -9.49 7.94
C ASP A 169 -8.95 -9.64 8.91
N GLY A 170 -9.96 -8.80 8.71
CA GLY A 170 -11.25 -8.80 9.36
C GLY A 170 -12.25 -8.33 8.31
N ASP A 171 -13.28 -9.15 8.12
CA ASP A 171 -14.40 -8.93 7.23
C ASP A 171 -14.75 -7.43 7.17
N ASP A 172 -14.69 -6.83 5.97
CA ASP A 172 -15.11 -5.44 5.79
C ASP A 172 -16.63 -5.33 5.97
N PHE A 173 -17.34 -6.43 5.74
CA PHE A 173 -18.78 -6.51 5.82
C PHE A 173 -19.22 -7.62 6.77
N PRO A 174 -20.28 -7.42 7.55
CA PRO A 174 -20.83 -8.52 8.34
C PRO A 174 -21.50 -9.55 7.43
N GLU A 175 -21.40 -10.84 7.79
CA GLU A 175 -22.22 -11.90 7.18
C GLU A 175 -23.71 -11.52 7.30
N TRP A 176 -24.37 -11.31 6.16
CA TRP A 176 -25.72 -10.78 6.15
C TRP A 176 -26.73 -11.85 6.53
N GLY A 177 -27.81 -11.50 7.23
CA GLY A 177 -28.81 -12.51 7.65
C GLY A 177 -29.61 -13.13 6.48
N GLN A 178 -29.47 -12.61 5.27
CA GLN A 178 -30.16 -13.00 4.03
C GLN A 178 -29.28 -12.65 2.83
N ASP A 179 -29.39 -13.44 1.75
CA ASP A 179 -28.71 -13.18 0.47
C ASP A 179 -28.80 -11.70 0.08
N ILE A 180 -27.65 -11.12 -0.29
CA ILE A 180 -27.58 -9.75 -0.77
C ILE A 180 -28.38 -9.65 -2.07
N SER A 181 -29.16 -8.58 -2.20
CA SER A 181 -30.03 -8.34 -3.37
C SER A 181 -29.61 -7.12 -4.17
N ASN A 182 -28.94 -6.16 -3.53
CA ASN A 182 -28.32 -5.03 -4.20
C ASN A 182 -27.15 -4.51 -3.39
N ILE A 183 -26.15 -4.01 -4.13
CA ILE A 183 -24.98 -3.30 -3.63
C ILE A 183 -24.98 -1.95 -4.34
N THR A 184 -24.78 -0.87 -3.60
CA THR A 184 -24.53 0.45 -4.22
C THR A 184 -23.12 0.88 -3.89
N PHE A 185 -22.26 0.94 -4.89
CA PHE A 185 -20.90 1.45 -4.80
C PHE A 185 -20.91 2.97 -4.77
N VAL A 186 -20.12 3.57 -3.88
CA VAL A 186 -20.02 5.02 -3.70
C VAL A 186 -18.58 5.47 -3.96
N PHE A 187 -18.33 6.02 -5.14
CA PHE A 187 -17.01 6.51 -5.54
C PHE A 187 -16.88 8.01 -5.27
N ASN A 188 -15.76 8.44 -4.70
CA ASN A 188 -15.40 9.85 -4.57
C ASN A 188 -14.85 10.38 -5.89
N GLN A 189 -15.74 10.55 -6.85
CA GLN A 189 -15.42 10.92 -8.22
C GLN A 189 -16.50 11.86 -8.77
N SER A 190 -16.07 12.91 -9.49
CA SER A 190 -17.00 13.85 -10.15
C SER A 190 -17.29 13.52 -11.62
N GLU A 191 -16.49 12.67 -12.26
CA GLU A 191 -16.83 12.12 -13.57
C GLU A 191 -17.96 11.09 -13.42
N GLY A 192 -18.92 11.10 -14.34
CA GLY A 192 -20.12 10.26 -14.24
C GLY A 192 -21.20 10.78 -13.28
N ASP A 193 -20.85 11.55 -12.24
CA ASP A 193 -21.79 12.14 -11.28
C ASP A 193 -22.81 13.06 -11.98
N THR A 194 -24.05 12.59 -12.05
CA THR A 194 -25.18 13.30 -12.66
C THR A 194 -25.93 14.17 -11.65
N SER A 195 -25.74 13.92 -10.36
CA SER A 195 -26.38 14.60 -9.25
C SER A 195 -25.67 15.92 -8.91
N GLY A 196 -24.35 15.97 -9.11
CA GLY A 196 -23.48 17.09 -8.79
C GLY A 196 -23.15 17.20 -7.30
N ASP A 197 -23.29 16.10 -6.55
CA ASP A 197 -22.97 16.00 -5.13
C ASP A 197 -21.49 15.68 -4.86
N GLY A 198 -20.73 15.36 -5.92
CA GLY A 198 -19.30 15.03 -5.87
C GLY A 198 -19.02 13.54 -5.77
N PHE A 199 -20.04 12.69 -5.77
CA PHE A 199 -19.93 11.24 -5.72
C PHE A 199 -20.52 10.62 -6.98
N TYR A 200 -19.86 9.57 -7.46
CA TYR A 200 -20.40 8.74 -8.52
C TYR A 200 -20.91 7.43 -7.93
N THR A 201 -22.19 7.14 -8.16
CA THR A 201 -22.87 6.05 -7.47
C THR A 201 -23.40 5.00 -8.44
N VAL A 202 -22.97 3.75 -8.23
CA VAL A 202 -23.36 2.63 -9.09
C VAL A 202 -24.10 1.59 -8.26
N LYS A 203 -25.40 1.42 -8.54
CA LYS A 203 -26.21 0.36 -7.97
C LYS A 203 -26.13 -0.88 -8.85
N VAL A 204 -25.83 -2.01 -8.25
CA VAL A 204 -25.78 -3.33 -8.88
C VAL A 204 -26.79 -4.23 -8.20
N ASN A 205 -27.76 -4.74 -8.96
CA ASN A 205 -28.67 -5.78 -8.50
C ASN A 205 -27.95 -7.13 -8.62
N VAL A 206 -27.59 -7.73 -7.49
CA VAL A 206 -26.81 -8.96 -7.43
C VAL A 206 -27.72 -10.19 -7.40
N PRO A 207 -27.34 -11.30 -8.08
CA PRO A 207 -28.08 -12.54 -7.98
C PRO A 207 -27.80 -13.20 -6.62
N GLY A 208 -28.83 -13.77 -5.99
CA GLY A 208 -28.68 -14.44 -4.68
C GLY A 208 -27.76 -15.67 -4.69
N GLU A 209 -27.28 -16.11 -5.86
CA GLU A 209 -26.25 -17.15 -5.97
C GLU A 209 -24.88 -16.68 -5.45
N LEU A 210 -24.65 -15.37 -5.29
CA LEU A 210 -23.45 -14.81 -4.65
C LEU A 210 -23.45 -14.92 -3.13
N GLY A 211 -24.58 -15.26 -2.53
CA GLY A 211 -24.68 -15.44 -1.08
C GLY A 211 -24.90 -14.14 -0.31
N ASP A 212 -24.49 -14.19 0.94
CA ASP A 212 -24.76 -13.22 2.00
C ASP A 212 -23.51 -12.50 2.52
N ASP A 213 -22.33 -12.87 2.04
CA ASP A 213 -21.05 -12.29 2.44
C ASP A 213 -20.35 -11.63 1.23
N PRO A 214 -20.37 -10.27 1.15
CA PRO A 214 -19.68 -9.56 0.07
C PRO A 214 -18.16 -9.73 0.06
N ASP A 215 -17.52 -10.03 1.20
CA ASP A 215 -16.07 -10.20 1.26
C ASP A 215 -15.61 -11.36 0.35
N GLU A 216 -16.49 -12.32 0.03
CA GLU A 216 -16.18 -13.42 -0.90
C GLU A 216 -16.08 -13.01 -2.38
N TYR A 217 -16.61 -11.85 -2.78
CA TYR A 217 -16.75 -11.50 -4.21
C TYR A 217 -16.59 -10.02 -4.56
N ILE A 218 -16.47 -9.11 -3.59
CA ILE A 218 -16.50 -7.67 -3.84
C ILE A 218 -15.32 -7.20 -4.70
N GLU A 219 -14.13 -7.79 -4.54
CA GLU A 219 -12.93 -7.41 -5.27
C GLU A 219 -13.04 -7.75 -6.76
N ASP A 220 -13.36 -9.00 -7.08
CA ASP A 220 -13.57 -9.47 -8.45
C ASP A 220 -14.72 -8.69 -9.11
N LEU A 221 -15.79 -8.39 -8.36
CA LEU A 221 -16.93 -7.62 -8.84
C LEU A 221 -16.54 -6.16 -9.17
N LEU A 222 -15.70 -5.55 -8.33
CA LEU A 222 -15.21 -4.18 -8.53
C LEU A 222 -14.29 -4.09 -9.75
N GLU A 223 -13.38 -5.06 -9.93
CA GLU A 223 -12.51 -5.15 -11.10
C GLU A 223 -13.34 -5.19 -12.39
N ASP A 224 -14.31 -6.11 -12.47
CA ASP A 224 -15.16 -6.26 -13.65
C ASP A 224 -16.05 -5.02 -13.86
N LEU A 225 -16.53 -4.38 -12.78
CA LEU A 225 -17.36 -3.17 -12.87
C LEU A 225 -16.59 -2.01 -13.49
N ILE A 226 -15.35 -1.77 -13.04
CA ILE A 226 -14.50 -0.69 -13.54
C ILE A 226 -14.07 -0.96 -14.99
N ALA A 227 -13.83 -2.22 -15.36
CA ALA A 227 -13.58 -2.60 -16.75
C ALA A 227 -14.82 -2.38 -17.65
N PHE A 228 -16.02 -2.48 -17.09
CA PHE A 228 -17.29 -2.34 -17.81
C PHE A 228 -17.74 -0.88 -17.96
N ASP A 229 -17.72 -0.08 -16.88
CA ASP A 229 -18.25 1.28 -16.87
C ASP A 229 -17.21 2.30 -17.36
N PRO A 230 -17.39 2.91 -18.55
CA PRO A 230 -16.43 3.86 -19.09
C PRO A 230 -16.33 5.18 -18.31
N ASN A 231 -17.23 5.44 -17.35
CA ASN A 231 -17.15 6.63 -16.49
C ASN A 231 -16.33 6.38 -15.22
N LEU A 232 -15.99 5.13 -14.89
CA LEU A 232 -15.10 4.82 -13.76
C LEU A 232 -13.64 4.92 -14.20
N GLU A 233 -12.86 5.72 -13.47
CA GLU A 233 -11.42 5.72 -13.64
C GLU A 233 -10.81 4.42 -13.06
N PRO A 234 -9.73 3.86 -13.64
CA PRO A 234 -9.08 2.67 -13.10
C PRO A 234 -8.58 2.82 -11.64
N ASP A 235 -8.35 4.04 -11.20
CA ASP A 235 -7.93 4.43 -9.86
C ASP A 235 -9.02 5.18 -9.08
N ALA A 236 -10.30 5.00 -9.46
CA ALA A 236 -11.43 5.59 -8.75
C ALA A 236 -11.41 5.19 -7.26
N ASP A 237 -11.56 6.19 -6.39
CA ASP A 237 -11.54 6.04 -4.94
C ASP A 237 -12.92 5.56 -4.44
N LEU A 238 -13.03 4.27 -4.08
CA LEU A 238 -14.23 3.68 -3.50
C LEU A 238 -14.29 3.99 -2.01
N GLU A 239 -15.20 4.89 -1.60
CA GLU A 239 -15.38 5.26 -0.19
C GLU A 239 -16.04 4.13 0.61
N GLY A 240 -16.90 3.35 -0.05
CA GLY A 240 -17.62 2.26 0.57
C GLY A 240 -18.81 1.78 -0.25
N ILE A 241 -19.59 0.89 0.33
CA ILE A 241 -20.76 0.30 -0.30
C ILE A 241 -21.99 0.40 0.61
N VAL A 242 -23.16 0.50 -0.02
CA VAL A 242 -24.45 0.34 0.65
C VAL A 242 -24.96 -1.06 0.38
N LEU A 243 -25.21 -1.82 1.44
CA LEU A 243 -25.68 -3.20 1.37
C LEU A 243 -27.17 -3.33 1.63
N LYS A 244 -27.80 -4.27 0.90
CA LYS A 244 -29.20 -4.65 1.12
C LYS A 244 -29.44 -6.12 0.78
N GLY A 245 -29.60 -6.93 1.81
CA GLY A 245 -30.18 -8.28 1.73
C GLY A 245 -31.63 -8.33 2.22
N GLY A 246 -32.55 -8.68 1.31
CA GLY A 246 -33.97 -8.89 1.60
C GLY A 246 -34.64 -7.85 2.51
N MET A 247 -35.05 -8.25 3.73
CA MET A 247 -35.80 -7.41 4.69
C MET A 247 -34.93 -6.76 5.78
N GLU A 248 -33.62 -7.01 5.76
CA GLU A 248 -32.65 -6.40 6.68
C GLU A 248 -32.56 -4.89 6.47
N THR A 249 -31.99 -4.19 7.44
CA THR A 249 -31.74 -2.75 7.35
C THR A 249 -30.77 -2.46 6.21
N THR A 250 -30.95 -1.34 5.51
CA THR A 250 -29.98 -0.92 4.48
C THR A 250 -28.94 -0.05 5.17
N GLU A 251 -27.68 -0.44 5.09
CA GLU A 251 -26.57 0.19 5.81
C GLU A 251 -25.41 0.47 4.86
N PHE A 252 -24.59 1.45 5.23
CA PHE A 252 -23.35 1.81 4.52
C PHE A 252 -22.17 1.27 5.31
N PHE A 253 -21.17 0.77 4.60
CA PHE A 253 -19.92 0.26 5.15
C PHE A 253 -18.80 0.90 4.35
N ALA A 254 -17.87 1.56 5.03
CA ALA A 254 -16.67 2.05 4.40
C ALA A 254 -15.81 0.87 3.92
N TYR A 255 -14.99 1.08 2.90
CA TYR A 255 -14.22 -0.02 2.28
C TYR A 255 -12.71 0.30 2.25
N GLY A 256 -11.88 -0.74 2.35
CA GLY A 256 -10.43 -0.65 2.31
C GLY A 256 -9.91 0.36 3.34
N SER A 257 -9.12 1.35 2.88
CA SER A 257 -8.50 2.34 3.79
C SER A 257 -9.48 3.28 4.50
N HIS A 258 -10.74 3.34 4.03
CA HIS A 258 -11.80 4.12 4.68
C HIS A 258 -12.49 3.36 5.82
N ASN A 259 -12.38 2.02 5.85
CA ASN A 259 -12.92 1.19 6.91
C ASN A 259 -12.03 1.26 8.17
N MET A 260 -12.55 1.86 9.25
CA MET A 260 -11.80 2.01 10.51
C MET A 260 -12.45 1.25 11.68
N ASN A 261 -13.58 0.60 11.43
CA ASN A 261 -14.49 -0.01 12.41
C ASN A 261 -14.83 -1.47 12.06
N GLY A 262 -14.30 -2.02 10.97
CA GLY A 262 -14.55 -3.38 10.52
C GLY A 262 -16.00 -3.54 10.07
N GLU A 263 -16.62 -4.65 10.46
CA GLU A 263 -18.01 -5.00 10.13
C GLU A 263 -19.10 -4.05 10.70
N ASP A 264 -18.76 -3.07 11.54
CA ASP A 264 -19.74 -2.16 12.12
C ASP A 264 -20.19 -1.11 11.08
N PRO A 265 -21.50 -0.82 10.94
CA PRO A 265 -21.99 0.17 9.96
C PRO A 265 -21.41 1.58 10.12
N ASP A 266 -21.16 2.22 8.97
CA ASP A 266 -20.61 3.57 8.86
C ASP A 266 -21.66 4.65 8.57
N PRO A 267 -21.38 5.92 8.96
CA PRO A 267 -22.16 7.04 8.48
C PRO A 267 -21.89 7.26 6.98
N LEU A 268 -22.95 7.57 6.23
CA LEU A 268 -22.82 8.01 4.83
C LEU A 268 -21.85 9.20 4.69
N PRO A 269 -21.09 9.27 3.57
CA PRO A 269 -20.21 10.40 3.28
C PRO A 269 -20.92 11.75 3.34
N VAL A 270 -20.25 12.76 3.88
CA VAL A 270 -20.84 14.10 4.03
C VAL A 270 -21.04 14.74 2.67
N GLY A 271 -22.30 15.06 2.34
CA GLY A 271 -22.64 15.73 1.10
C GLY A 271 -23.29 14.82 0.07
N ILE A 272 -23.27 13.51 0.29
CA ILE A 272 -23.95 12.56 -0.58
C ILE A 272 -25.44 12.86 -0.70
N GLY A 273 -25.93 12.79 -1.93
CA GLY A 273 -27.24 13.23 -2.35
C GLY A 273 -28.38 12.28 -2.01
N PHE A 274 -28.07 11.05 -1.64
CA PHE A 274 -29.05 10.06 -1.24
C PHE A 274 -29.17 9.87 0.27
N SER A 275 -30.26 9.23 0.68
CA SER A 275 -30.48 8.85 2.08
C SER A 275 -30.84 7.39 2.18
N LEU A 276 -30.36 6.74 3.24
CA LEU A 276 -30.70 5.35 3.52
C LEU A 276 -32.17 5.25 3.97
N PRO A 277 -32.92 4.27 3.44
CA PRO A 277 -34.35 4.15 3.75
C PRO A 277 -34.66 3.65 5.17
N GLY A 278 -33.65 3.19 5.93
CA GLY A 278 -33.80 2.64 7.28
C GLY A 278 -34.39 1.22 7.33
N ASP A 279 -34.89 0.82 8.50
CA ASP A 279 -35.36 -0.54 8.77
C ASP A 279 -36.65 -0.92 8.00
N HIS A 280 -36.70 -2.18 7.53
CA HIS A 280 -37.92 -2.88 7.09
C HIS A 280 -38.70 -2.25 5.90
N GLY A 281 -37.98 -1.76 4.89
CA GLY A 281 -38.54 -1.39 3.59
C GLY A 281 -37.88 -2.11 2.40
N ASN A 282 -38.64 -2.34 1.32
CA ASN A 282 -38.12 -2.72 -0.01
C ASN A 282 -37.45 -1.54 -0.74
N VAL A 283 -37.03 -0.53 0.01
CA VAL A 283 -36.61 0.74 -0.56
C VAL A 283 -35.09 0.67 -0.68
N VAL A 284 -34.59 0.99 -1.88
CA VAL A 284 -33.18 1.24 -2.21
C VAL A 284 -32.88 2.74 -2.02
N PRO A 285 -31.63 3.21 -1.98
CA PRO A 285 -31.33 4.64 -2.03
C PRO A 285 -32.16 5.33 -3.13
N VAL A 286 -33.04 6.26 -2.75
CA VAL A 286 -34.22 6.61 -3.58
C VAL A 286 -34.07 7.88 -4.42
N ASN A 287 -32.96 8.59 -4.32
CA ASN A 287 -32.69 9.80 -5.08
C ASN A 287 -31.19 9.80 -5.33
N GLU A 288 -30.71 9.97 -6.56
CA GLU A 288 -29.28 10.21 -6.85
C GLU A 288 -28.42 8.94 -6.95
N ILE A 289 -28.97 7.89 -7.58
CA ILE A 289 -28.16 6.80 -8.18
C ILE A 289 -27.83 7.21 -9.61
N ASP A 290 -26.55 7.22 -9.98
CA ASP A 290 -26.12 7.61 -11.33
C ASP A 290 -26.28 6.48 -12.33
N VAL A 291 -25.98 5.24 -11.92
CA VAL A 291 -26.10 4.04 -12.75
C VAL A 291 -26.76 2.91 -11.96
N ASP A 292 -27.71 2.22 -12.60
CA ASP A 292 -28.37 1.01 -12.07
C ASP A 292 -28.15 -0.13 -13.06
N LEU A 293 -27.47 -1.18 -12.61
CA LEU A 293 -27.04 -2.34 -13.40
C LEU A 293 -27.67 -3.62 -12.84
N ASP A 294 -27.94 -4.56 -13.73
CA ASP A 294 -28.26 -5.94 -13.35
C ASP A 294 -27.03 -6.84 -13.56
N LEU A 295 -26.68 -7.61 -12.53
CA LEU A 295 -25.57 -8.56 -12.58
C LEU A 295 -26.04 -9.97 -12.90
N SER A 296 -25.30 -10.65 -13.77
CA SER A 296 -25.43 -12.08 -14.01
C SER A 296 -24.07 -12.77 -13.99
N ILE A 297 -24.05 -14.05 -13.59
CA ILE A 297 -22.81 -14.84 -13.49
C ILE A 297 -22.77 -15.83 -14.66
N SER A 298 -21.61 -15.93 -15.32
CA SER A 298 -21.39 -16.91 -16.38
C SER A 298 -20.05 -17.62 -16.24
N GLY A 299 -20.03 -18.68 -15.42
CA GLY A 299 -18.76 -19.32 -15.04
C GLY A 299 -18.14 -18.52 -13.91
N ASP A 300 -16.90 -18.05 -14.12
CA ASP A 300 -16.17 -17.23 -13.16
C ASP A 300 -16.24 -15.74 -13.50
N ASP A 301 -16.99 -15.35 -14.57
CA ASP A 301 -17.07 -13.97 -15.05
C ASP A 301 -18.36 -13.26 -14.57
N PHE A 302 -18.23 -11.98 -14.19
CA PHE A 302 -19.35 -11.09 -13.94
C PHE A 302 -19.81 -10.38 -15.21
N LEU A 303 -21.12 -10.40 -15.47
CA LEU A 303 -21.72 -9.78 -16.66
C LEU A 303 -22.78 -8.76 -16.26
N PHE A 304 -22.50 -7.49 -16.53
CA PHE A 304 -23.39 -6.36 -16.29
C PHE A 304 -24.30 -6.06 -17.49
N SER A 305 -25.54 -5.61 -17.23
CA SER A 305 -26.51 -5.19 -18.25
C SER A 305 -27.39 -4.03 -17.83
#